data_AF-A0A2J4XUP6-F1
#
_entry.id   AF-A0A2J4XUP6-F1
#
_cell.length_a   1.000
_cell.length_b   1.000
_cell.length_c   1.000
_cell.angle_alpha   90.00
_cell.angle_beta   90.00
_cell.angle_gamma   90.00
#
_symmetry.space_group_name_H-M   'P 1'
#
loop_
_entity.id
_entity.type
_entity.pdbx_description
1 polymer ?
#
loop_
_entity_poly.entity_id
_entity_poly.type
_entity_poly.pdbx_seq_one_letter_code
_entity_poly.pdbx_strand_id
1 'polypeptide(L)'
;INGCIYCASVHARKAAQLAKDETAVETLLAVTPGEQLSDGQTPGWQAQIDFAAAISVTPPALSVDHLAAVEQQGLDTLAQLDLLQSAAFFAWANRLMLTLGEPWQE
;
A
#
# COMPACT_ATOMS: atom_id res chain seq x y z
N ILE A 1 5.34 5.38 -2.66
CA ILE A 1 5.81 4.56 -3.82
C ILE A 1 5.50 5.21 -5.17
N ASN A 2 4.25 5.19 -5.68
CA ASN A 2 3.97 5.69 -7.04
C ASN A 2 3.80 7.22 -7.15
N GLY A 3 3.64 7.95 -6.04
CA GLY A 3 3.50 9.41 -6.06
C GLY A 3 2.09 9.93 -6.39
N CYS A 4 1.06 9.08 -6.40
CA CYS A 4 -0.32 9.54 -6.64
C CYS A 4 -0.95 10.16 -5.38
N ILE A 5 -0.88 11.48 -5.26
CA ILE A 5 -1.42 12.25 -4.11
C ILE A 5 -2.93 12.06 -3.97
N TYR A 6 -3.67 12.02 -5.09
CA TYR A 6 -5.12 11.80 -5.09
C TYR A 6 -5.47 10.47 -4.43
N CYS A 7 -4.90 9.36 -4.91
CA CYS A 7 -5.13 8.03 -4.36
C CYS A 7 -4.70 7.95 -2.89
N ALA A 8 -3.52 8.49 -2.55
CA ALA A 8 -3.05 8.53 -1.16
C ALA A 8 -4.06 9.23 -0.23
N SER A 9 -4.58 10.39 -0.61
CA SER A 9 -5.53 11.17 0.19
C SER A 9 -6.88 10.46 0.37
N VAL A 10 -7.48 9.98 -0.72
CA VAL A 10 -8.83 9.37 -0.64
C VAL A 10 -8.81 8.02 0.05
N HIS A 11 -7.75 7.21 -0.17
CA HIS A 11 -7.66 5.88 0.43
C HIS A 11 -7.15 5.89 1.86
N ALA A 12 -6.24 6.80 2.24
CA ALA A 12 -5.80 6.93 3.63
C ALA A 12 -6.97 7.19 4.57
N ARG A 13 -7.85 8.13 4.21
CA ARG A 13 -9.06 8.43 5.00
C ARG A 13 -9.95 7.21 5.18
N LYS A 14 -10.16 6.43 4.11
CA LYS A 14 -11.02 5.25 4.18
C LYS A 14 -10.38 4.11 4.97
N ALA A 15 -9.07 3.90 4.80
CA ALA A 15 -8.31 2.91 5.54
C ALA A 15 -8.38 3.16 7.05
N ALA A 16 -8.13 4.41 7.48
CA ALA A 16 -8.19 4.80 8.89
C ALA A 16 -9.59 4.53 9.49
N GLN A 17 -10.65 4.90 8.77
CA GLN A 17 -12.04 4.68 9.21
C GLN A 17 -12.41 3.20 9.32
N LEU A 18 -12.01 2.36 8.36
CA LEU A 18 -12.36 0.94 8.34
C LEU A 18 -11.52 0.12 9.31
N ALA A 19 -10.22 0.41 9.40
CA ALA A 19 -9.31 -0.24 10.34
C ALA A 19 -9.59 0.20 11.79
N LYS A 20 -10.24 1.37 11.99
CA LYS A 20 -10.42 2.03 13.28
C LYS A 20 -9.06 2.30 13.97
N ASP A 21 -8.07 2.62 13.15
CA ASP A 21 -6.69 2.85 13.56
C ASP A 21 -6.13 4.00 12.72
N GLU A 22 -6.37 5.22 13.20
CA GLU A 22 -5.88 6.44 12.57
C GLU A 22 -4.36 6.54 12.68
N THR A 23 -3.80 6.09 13.80
CA THR A 23 -2.36 6.15 14.08
C THR A 23 -1.56 5.33 13.08
N ALA A 24 -1.98 4.11 12.73
CA ALA A 24 -1.26 3.31 11.74
C ALA A 24 -1.18 4.01 10.37
N VAL A 25 -2.25 4.68 9.94
CA VAL A 25 -2.26 5.42 8.66
C VAL A 25 -1.41 6.69 8.75
N GLU A 26 -1.49 7.42 9.85
CA GLU A 26 -0.65 8.60 10.09
C GLU A 26 0.84 8.25 10.12
N THR A 27 1.22 7.16 10.81
CA THR A 27 2.59 6.65 10.84
C THR A 27 3.08 6.35 9.43
N LEU A 28 2.28 5.67 8.61
CA LEU A 28 2.63 5.36 7.21
C LEU A 28 2.85 6.63 6.37
N LEU A 29 1.98 7.64 6.52
CA LEU A 29 2.05 8.88 5.76
C LEU A 29 3.17 9.81 6.23
N ALA A 30 3.62 9.67 7.48
CA ALA A 30 4.70 10.46 8.07
C ALA A 30 6.10 9.99 7.67
N VAL A 31 6.24 8.81 7.06
CA VAL A 31 7.54 8.29 6.62
C VAL A 31 8.18 9.20 5.59
N THR A 32 9.44 9.59 5.81
CA THR A 32 10.17 10.46 4.89
C THR A 32 10.47 9.68 3.59
N PRO A 33 10.32 10.30 2.41
CA PRO A 33 10.70 9.65 1.16
C PRO A 33 12.15 9.13 1.18
N GLY A 34 12.32 7.83 0.95
CA GLY A 34 13.62 7.16 0.98
C GLY A 34 13.89 6.35 2.26
N GLU A 35 13.10 6.55 3.31
CA GLU A 35 13.10 5.72 4.51
C GLU A 35 12.25 4.45 4.33
N GLN A 36 12.32 3.54 5.30
CA GLN A 36 11.57 2.29 5.26
C GLN A 36 10.08 2.57 5.55
N LEU A 37 9.24 2.27 4.57
CA LEU A 37 7.81 2.64 4.58
C LEU A 37 7.01 2.00 5.73
N SER A 38 7.45 0.83 6.19
CA SER A 38 6.83 0.07 7.27
C SER A 38 7.35 0.46 8.66
N ASP A 39 8.22 1.46 8.78
CA ASP A 39 8.77 1.89 10.07
C ASP A 39 7.69 2.32 11.06
N GLY A 40 7.84 1.89 12.31
CA GLY A 40 6.89 2.20 13.39
C GLY A 40 5.57 1.42 13.36
N GLN A 41 5.38 0.52 12.39
CA GLN A 41 4.15 -0.26 12.25
C GLN A 41 4.18 -1.54 13.10
N THR A 42 3.00 -2.14 13.34
CA THR A 42 2.92 -3.48 13.93
C THR A 42 3.35 -4.55 12.93
N PRO A 43 3.77 -5.76 13.36
CA PRO A 43 4.24 -6.82 12.43
C PRO A 43 3.25 -7.15 11.30
N GLY A 44 1.95 -7.15 11.60
CA GLY A 44 0.89 -7.36 10.61
C GLY A 44 0.80 -6.26 9.55
N TRP A 45 0.94 -5.00 9.96
CA TRP A 45 0.98 -3.86 9.05
C TRP A 45 2.29 -3.83 8.26
N GLN A 46 3.43 -4.08 8.89
CA GLN A 46 4.73 -4.14 8.23
C GLN A 46 4.71 -5.12 7.06
N ALA A 47 4.29 -6.36 7.30
CA ALA A 47 4.24 -7.40 6.27
C ALA A 47 3.35 -7.00 5.06
N GLN A 48 2.18 -6.41 5.33
CA GLN A 48 1.26 -5.96 4.28
C GLN A 48 1.79 -4.73 3.52
N ILE A 49 2.40 -3.78 4.21
CA ILE A 49 3.01 -2.58 3.61
C ILE A 49 4.17 -2.97 2.71
N ASP A 50 5.06 -3.84 3.19
CA ASP A 50 6.23 -4.31 2.43
C ASP A 50 5.78 -5.11 1.20
N PHE A 51 4.79 -5.99 1.35
CA PHE A 51 4.16 -6.71 0.24
C PHE A 51 3.61 -5.74 -0.81
N ALA A 52 2.78 -4.78 -0.40
CA ALA A 52 2.15 -3.82 -1.29
C ALA A 52 3.16 -2.90 -1.97
N ALA A 53 4.23 -2.51 -1.27
CA ALA A 53 5.32 -1.72 -1.82
C ALA A 53 6.10 -2.50 -2.89
N ALA A 54 6.42 -3.77 -2.61
CA ALA A 54 7.19 -4.64 -3.51
C ALA A 54 6.47 -4.91 -4.84
N ILE A 55 5.14 -5.07 -4.85
CA ILE A 55 4.39 -5.19 -6.12
C ILE A 55 4.20 -3.84 -6.84
N SER A 56 4.28 -2.72 -6.12
CA SER A 56 3.98 -1.39 -6.68
C SER A 56 5.14 -0.75 -7.46
N VAL A 57 6.39 -1.18 -7.22
CA VAL A 57 7.59 -0.68 -7.93
C VAL A 57 7.64 -1.15 -9.40
N THR A 58 8.51 -0.53 -10.21
CA THR A 58 8.72 -0.91 -11.62
C THR A 58 10.20 -1.19 -11.88
N PRO A 59 10.59 -2.43 -12.26
CA PRO A 59 9.74 -3.63 -12.33
C PRO A 59 9.24 -4.10 -10.94
N PRO A 60 8.14 -4.87 -10.84
CA PRO A 60 7.69 -5.44 -9.57
C PRO A 60 8.78 -6.31 -8.94
N ALA A 61 8.94 -6.19 -7.62
CA ALA A 61 9.97 -6.88 -6.83
C ALA A 61 9.38 -7.84 -5.78
N LEU A 62 8.09 -8.17 -5.90
CA LEU A 62 7.43 -9.14 -5.01
C LEU A 62 8.12 -10.51 -5.10
N SER A 63 8.35 -11.13 -3.94
CA SER A 63 9.10 -12.38 -3.81
C SER A 63 8.40 -13.36 -2.85
N VAL A 64 8.89 -14.59 -2.79
CA VAL A 64 8.42 -15.63 -1.86
C VAL A 64 8.57 -15.23 -0.40
N ASP A 65 9.56 -14.39 -0.06
CA ASP A 65 9.77 -13.92 1.32
C ASP A 65 8.62 -13.01 1.78
N HIS A 66 8.06 -12.20 0.87
CA HIS A 66 6.89 -11.36 1.16
C HIS A 66 5.64 -12.22 1.41
N LEU A 67 5.46 -13.30 0.62
CA LEU A 67 4.36 -14.26 0.81
C LEU A 67 4.48 -14.96 2.18
N ALA A 68 5.68 -15.44 2.51
CA ALA A 68 5.96 -16.07 3.79
C ALA A 68 5.75 -15.11 4.97
N ALA A 69 6.11 -13.82 4.81
CA ALA A 69 5.93 -12.81 5.85
C ALA A 69 4.46 -12.57 6.18
N VAL A 70 3.58 -12.45 5.17
CA VAL A 70 2.14 -12.27 5.41
C VAL A 70 1.46 -13.55 5.91
N GLU A 71 1.93 -14.73 5.49
CA GLU A 71 1.46 -16.01 6.02
C GLU A 71 1.74 -16.15 7.52
N GLN A 72 2.93 -15.72 7.98
CA GLN A 72 3.29 -15.68 9.40
C GLN A 72 2.40 -14.75 10.23
N GLN A 73 1.76 -13.77 9.59
CA GLN A 73 0.78 -12.87 10.21
C GLN A 73 -0.66 -13.41 10.12
N GLY A 74 -0.85 -14.65 9.64
CA GLY A 74 -2.14 -15.33 9.59
C GLY A 74 -2.96 -15.09 8.32
N LEU A 75 -2.38 -14.49 7.27
CA LEU A 75 -3.05 -14.39 5.98
C LEU A 75 -2.96 -15.74 5.26
N ASP A 76 -4.09 -16.44 5.18
CA ASP A 76 -4.22 -17.67 4.39
C ASP A 76 -4.13 -17.40 2.88
N THR A 77 -4.18 -18.47 2.09
CA THR A 77 -4.06 -18.39 0.62
C THR A 77 -5.07 -17.43 -0.02
N LEU A 78 -6.31 -17.38 0.47
CA LEU A 78 -7.33 -16.49 -0.09
C LEU A 78 -7.09 -15.05 0.33
N ALA A 79 -6.72 -14.80 1.59
CA ALA A 79 -6.35 -13.47 2.05
C ALA A 79 -5.10 -12.93 1.33
N GLN A 80 -4.12 -13.80 1.02
CA GLN A 80 -2.96 -13.43 0.21
C GLN A 80 -3.35 -13.09 -1.24
N LEU A 81 -4.28 -13.83 -1.83
CA LEU A 81 -4.80 -13.53 -3.16
C LEU A 81 -5.52 -12.18 -3.18
N ASP A 82 -6.34 -11.89 -2.18
CA ASP A 82 -7.05 -10.60 -2.05
C ASP A 82 -6.06 -9.44 -1.89
N LEU A 83 -5.02 -9.61 -1.08
CA LEU A 83 -3.96 -8.61 -0.91
C LEU A 83 -3.21 -8.37 -2.22
N LEU A 84 -2.85 -9.44 -2.93
CA LEU A 84 -2.17 -9.38 -4.23
C LEU A 84 -3.00 -8.61 -5.26
N GLN A 85 -4.27 -8.98 -5.41
CA GLN A 85 -5.17 -8.36 -6.38
C GLN A 85 -5.43 -6.89 -6.05
N SER A 86 -5.63 -6.56 -4.76
CA SER A 86 -5.83 -5.19 -4.31
C SER A 86 -4.61 -4.31 -4.58
N ALA A 87 -3.41 -4.79 -4.22
CA ALA A 87 -2.18 -4.05 -4.43
C ALA A 87 -1.84 -3.89 -5.92
N ALA A 88 -2.04 -4.94 -6.74
CA ALA A 88 -1.86 -4.88 -8.18
C ALA A 88 -2.83 -3.89 -8.85
N PHE A 89 -4.10 -3.90 -8.43
CA PHE A 89 -5.11 -2.95 -8.91
C PHE A 89 -4.67 -1.50 -8.64
N PHE A 90 -4.21 -1.19 -7.42
CA PHE A 90 -3.73 0.16 -7.10
C PHE A 90 -2.42 0.54 -7.79
N ALA A 91 -1.51 -0.41 -7.99
CA ALA A 91 -0.31 -0.16 -8.78
C ALA A 91 -0.71 0.28 -10.21
N TRP A 92 -1.68 -0.38 -10.83
CA TRP A 92 -2.21 0.04 -12.14
C TRP A 92 -3.00 1.36 -12.07
N ALA A 93 -3.93 1.49 -11.13
CA ALA A 93 -4.79 2.67 -11.00
C ALA A 93 -3.99 3.95 -10.74
N ASN A 94 -2.92 3.88 -9.93
CA ASN A 94 -2.01 5.00 -9.70
C ASN A 94 -1.39 5.49 -11.02
N ARG A 95 -0.97 4.57 -11.91
CA ARG A 95 -0.40 4.92 -13.22
C ARG A 95 -1.44 5.57 -14.14
N LEU A 96 -2.69 5.08 -14.10
CA LEU A 96 -3.80 5.70 -14.83
C LEU A 96 -4.06 7.13 -14.33
N MET A 97 -4.22 7.32 -13.03
CA MET A 97 -4.51 8.63 -12.44
C MET A 97 -3.40 9.65 -12.72
N LEU A 98 -2.14 9.24 -12.63
CA LEU A 98 -1.00 10.09 -12.96
C LEU A 98 -0.93 10.46 -14.46
N THR A 99 -1.53 9.65 -15.34
CA THR A 99 -1.61 9.95 -16.78
C THR A 99 -2.74 10.93 -17.10
N LEU A 100 -3.85 10.88 -16.37
CA LEU A 100 -5.00 11.76 -16.58
C LEU A 100 -4.73 13.21 -16.14
N GLY A 101 -3.79 13.43 -15.21
CA GLY A 101 -3.44 14.76 -14.71
C GLY A 101 -4.44 15.31 -13.69
N GLU A 102 -4.34 16.61 -13.43
CA GLU A 102 -5.27 17.31 -12.53
C GLU A 102 -6.63 17.51 -13.19
N PRO A 103 -7.74 17.52 -12.42
CA PRO A 103 -9.05 17.84 -12.96
C PRO A 103 -9.02 19.21 -13.63
N TRP A 104 -9.64 19.33 -14.81
CA TRP A 104 -9.79 20.61 -15.48
C TRP A 104 -10.54 21.60 -14.59
N GLN A 105 -10.01 22.83 -14.51
CA GLN A 105 -10.62 23.96 -13.80
C GLN A 105 -11.06 25.01 -14.83
N GLU A 106 -12.30 25.48 -14.74
CA GLU A 106 -12.87 26.60 -15.53
C GLU A 106 -12.29 27.96 -15.12
#